data_AF-A0A7X7LHM3-F1
#
_entry.id   AF-A0A7X7LHM3-F1
#
_cell.length_a   1.000
_cell.length_b   1.000
_cell.length_c   1.000
_cell.angle_alpha   90.00
_cell.angle_beta   90.00
_cell.angle_gamma   90.00
#
_symmetry.space_group_name_H-M   'P 1'
#
loop_
_entity.id
_entity.type
_entity.pdbx_description
1 polymer ?
#
loop_
_entity_poly.entity_id
_entity_poly.type
_entity_poly.pdbx_seq_one_letter_code
_entity_poly.pdbx_strand_id
1 'polypeptide(L)'
;MSKREFNPQEWLQDNVTETLQCVSNPTHAENTKTIQQSEVEEIISRIEAKQLDIANAYSDWRDIGFAFATEFGEAGREYFHRISRFYSDYSDGECNKQFDKCLKARGTGVTLKTFFHMAKSAGVNIAVKPPKRTEEERLPYFPITVYDNLPLFLKDLCNISTSPDEKDLLLLGSIVTLSSSMPNVYGYYHNRKVFSNLYLFITAQASAGKGILTHCAHLVAPIQKQMREESLVLKAEYEREYNEYLNIRKKNPAAEKPQRPPEKMLFIPANNSAAGVLQLLHDNNGRGLMFETEGDTMAYTFKSDYGNYSDAFRKAFHHETIRYYRKT
;
A
#
# COMPACT_ATOMS: atom_id res chain seq x y z
N MET A 1 -31.34 -41.09 -4.03
CA MET A 1 -31.02 -39.72 -4.50
C MET A 1 -29.97 -39.84 -5.59
N SER A 2 -30.34 -39.68 -6.86
CA SER A 2 -29.44 -39.89 -8.00
C SER A 2 -28.37 -38.78 -8.03
N LYS A 3 -27.10 -39.17 -8.05
CA LYS A 3 -25.99 -38.26 -8.32
C LYS A 3 -26.17 -37.67 -9.72
N ARG A 4 -26.27 -36.35 -9.83
CA ARG A 4 -26.12 -35.66 -11.12
C ARG A 4 -24.63 -35.68 -11.47
N GLU A 5 -24.27 -36.28 -12.59
CA GLU A 5 -22.94 -36.15 -13.17
C GLU A 5 -22.78 -34.76 -13.77
N PHE A 6 -21.65 -34.13 -13.47
CA PHE A 6 -21.29 -32.82 -13.98
C PHE A 6 -21.07 -32.90 -15.50
N ASN A 7 -21.84 -32.12 -16.27
CA ASN A 7 -21.69 -32.00 -17.72
C ASN A 7 -21.01 -30.66 -18.07
N PRO A 8 -19.73 -30.67 -18.51
CA PRO A 8 -19.00 -29.46 -18.87
C PRO A 8 -19.61 -28.67 -20.04
N GLN A 9 -20.44 -29.30 -20.88
CA GLN A 9 -21.04 -28.64 -22.05
C GLN A 9 -22.14 -27.63 -21.68
N GLU A 10 -22.82 -27.83 -20.55
CA GLU A 10 -23.84 -26.88 -20.04
C GLU A 10 -23.22 -25.53 -19.64
N TRP A 11 -21.91 -25.51 -19.34
CA TRP A 11 -21.16 -24.30 -18.99
C TRP A 11 -20.46 -23.63 -20.18
N LEU A 12 -20.41 -24.29 -21.33
CA LEU A 12 -19.75 -23.77 -22.53
C LEU A 12 -20.70 -22.97 -23.44
N GLN A 13 -22.02 -23.07 -23.25
CA GLN A 13 -23.00 -22.42 -24.12
C GLN A 13 -23.44 -21.02 -23.65
N ASP A 14 -23.14 -20.62 -22.42
CA ASP A 14 -23.55 -19.31 -21.86
C ASP A 14 -22.48 -18.20 -21.96
N ASN A 15 -21.40 -18.38 -22.72
CA ASN A 15 -20.33 -17.37 -22.88
C ASN A 15 -19.95 -17.08 -24.33
N VAL A 16 -20.93 -16.66 -25.14
CA VAL A 16 -20.63 -15.93 -26.37
C VAL A 16 -21.60 -14.76 -26.48
N THR A 17 -21.34 -13.68 -25.72
CA THR A 17 -21.28 -12.26 -26.15
C THR A 17 -21.21 -11.36 -24.90
N GLU A 18 -20.21 -11.55 -24.04
CA GLU A 18 -19.73 -10.45 -23.20
C GLU A 18 -18.21 -10.41 -23.38
N THR A 19 -17.77 -9.40 -24.13
CA THR A 19 -16.37 -9.05 -24.28
C THR A 19 -15.69 -9.03 -22.92
N LEU A 20 -14.71 -9.91 -22.73
CA LEU A 20 -13.68 -9.79 -21.70
C LEU A 20 -12.97 -8.44 -21.89
N GLN A 21 -13.53 -7.38 -21.32
CA GLN A 21 -12.75 -6.21 -20.96
C GLN A 21 -11.93 -6.62 -19.74
N CYS A 22 -10.66 -6.90 -19.99
CA CYS A 22 -9.64 -6.85 -18.96
C CYS A 22 -9.75 -5.47 -18.31
N VAL A 23 -10.34 -5.38 -17.11
CA VAL A 23 -10.26 -4.15 -16.32
C VAL A 23 -8.80 -4.01 -15.91
N SER A 24 -8.02 -3.32 -16.72
CA SER A 24 -6.76 -2.75 -16.31
C SER A 24 -7.08 -1.75 -15.20
N ASN A 25 -6.94 -2.18 -13.95
CA ASN A 25 -6.95 -1.25 -12.82
C ASN A 25 -5.93 -0.15 -13.13
N PRO A 26 -6.31 1.13 -13.11
CA PRO A 26 -5.37 2.19 -13.41
C PRO A 26 -4.22 2.12 -12.42
N THR A 27 -3.02 2.04 -12.96
CA THR A 27 -1.79 1.91 -12.16
C THR A 27 -1.69 3.17 -11.28
N HIS A 28 -1.08 3.13 -10.09
CA HIS A 28 -0.87 4.33 -9.25
C HIS A 28 -0.33 5.55 -10.03
N ALA A 29 0.46 5.31 -11.07
CA ALA A 29 0.95 6.35 -11.99
C ALA A 29 -0.16 7.05 -12.79
N GLU A 30 -1.24 6.36 -13.17
CA GLU A 30 -2.36 6.92 -13.94
C GLU A 30 -3.24 7.81 -13.06
N ASN A 31 -3.62 7.35 -11.86
CA ASN A 31 -4.39 8.19 -10.92
C ASN A 31 -3.64 9.46 -10.49
N THR A 32 -2.32 9.36 -10.29
CA THR A 32 -1.50 10.53 -9.91
C THR A 32 -1.40 11.53 -11.08
N LYS A 33 -1.29 11.03 -12.32
CA LYS A 33 -1.32 11.87 -13.53
C LYS A 33 -2.66 12.56 -13.73
N THR A 34 -3.78 11.87 -13.49
CA THR A 34 -5.13 12.45 -13.61
C THR A 34 -5.36 13.56 -12.59
N ILE A 35 -4.89 13.39 -11.35
CA ILE A 35 -4.99 14.43 -10.31
C ILE A 35 -4.13 15.64 -10.68
N GLN A 36 -2.88 15.44 -11.11
CA GLN A 36 -1.99 16.52 -11.53
C GLN A 36 -2.50 17.28 -12.76
N GLN A 37 -3.10 16.59 -13.73
CA GLN A 37 -3.76 17.22 -14.87
C GLN A 37 -4.93 18.10 -14.42
N SER A 38 -5.77 17.62 -13.49
CA SER A 38 -6.88 18.42 -12.95
C SER A 38 -6.41 19.66 -12.20
N GLU A 39 -5.31 19.59 -11.45
CA GLU A 39 -4.74 20.75 -10.75
C GLU A 39 -4.18 21.79 -11.72
N VAL A 40 -3.48 21.34 -12.77
CA VAL A 40 -2.94 22.21 -13.82
C VAL A 40 -4.07 22.90 -14.58
N GLU A 41 -5.12 22.16 -14.95
CA GLU A 41 -6.31 22.68 -15.64
C GLU A 41 -7.00 23.80 -14.85
N GLU A 42 -7.16 23.61 -13.53
CA GLU A 42 -7.77 24.63 -12.67
C GLU A 42 -6.91 25.90 -12.58
N ILE A 43 -5.59 25.75 -12.50
CA ILE A 43 -4.68 26.89 -12.43
C ILE A 43 -4.63 27.63 -13.76
N ILE A 44 -4.62 26.93 -14.89
CA ILE A 44 -4.73 27.54 -16.23
C ILE A 44 -6.04 28.30 -16.36
N SER A 45 -7.15 27.73 -15.93
CA SER A 45 -8.45 28.40 -15.93
C SER A 45 -8.43 29.69 -15.09
N ARG A 46 -7.74 29.69 -13.94
CA ARG A 46 -7.54 30.89 -13.10
C ARG A 46 -6.66 31.95 -13.78
N ILE A 47 -5.64 31.53 -14.53
CA ILE A 47 -4.78 32.42 -15.33
C ILE A 47 -5.59 33.05 -16.47
N GLU A 48 -6.36 32.25 -17.19
CA GLU A 48 -7.24 32.69 -18.29
C GLU A 48 -8.29 33.69 -17.80
N ALA A 49 -8.92 33.42 -16.66
CA ALA A 49 -9.92 34.32 -16.07
C ALA A 49 -9.36 35.69 -15.68
N LYS A 50 -8.07 35.74 -15.28
CA LYS A 50 -7.39 36.99 -14.92
C LYS A 50 -6.63 37.61 -16.10
N GLN A 51 -6.53 36.92 -17.24
CA GLN A 51 -5.74 37.30 -18.42
C GLN A 51 -4.31 37.73 -18.05
N LEU A 52 -3.66 36.95 -17.18
CA LEU A 52 -2.33 37.28 -16.67
C LEU A 52 -1.24 36.66 -17.54
N ASP A 53 -0.28 37.48 -17.93
CA ASP A 53 1.01 36.99 -18.38
C ASP A 53 1.81 36.49 -17.17
N ILE A 54 2.18 35.22 -17.18
CA ILE A 54 2.96 34.59 -16.12
C ILE A 54 4.44 34.46 -16.49
N ALA A 55 4.82 34.82 -17.72
CA ALA A 55 6.17 34.72 -18.25
C ALA A 55 6.75 36.12 -18.50
N ASN A 56 7.41 36.69 -17.49
CA ASN A 56 7.99 38.04 -17.60
C ASN A 56 9.21 38.10 -18.55
N ALA A 57 9.82 36.95 -18.86
CA ALA A 57 10.97 36.84 -19.77
C ALA A 57 10.84 35.62 -20.69
N TYR A 58 11.51 35.68 -21.85
CA TYR A 58 11.58 34.56 -22.79
C TYR A 58 12.12 33.26 -22.15
N SER A 59 13.04 33.38 -21.18
CA SER A 59 13.54 32.23 -20.41
C SER A 59 12.43 31.53 -19.62
N ASP A 60 11.53 32.31 -19.02
CA ASP A 60 10.44 31.79 -18.20
C ASP A 60 9.40 31.09 -19.08
N TRP A 61 9.07 31.72 -20.21
CA TRP A 61 8.20 31.14 -21.23
C TRP A 61 8.73 29.81 -21.77
N ARG A 62 10.02 29.76 -22.12
CA ARG A 62 10.70 28.54 -22.56
C ARG A 62 10.65 27.44 -21.49
N ASP A 63 10.88 27.80 -20.24
CA ASP A 63 10.95 26.85 -19.13
C ASP A 63 9.56 26.27 -18.80
N ILE A 64 8.47 27.04 -18.97
CA ILE A 64 7.09 26.50 -18.91
C ILE A 64 6.87 25.45 -20.01
N GLY A 65 7.35 25.72 -21.23
CA GLY A 65 7.27 24.77 -22.34
C GLY A 65 7.99 23.44 -22.04
N PHE A 66 9.17 23.51 -21.42
CA PHE A 66 9.88 22.31 -20.95
C PHE A 66 9.15 21.58 -19.83
N ALA A 67 8.55 22.31 -18.89
CA ALA A 67 7.80 21.72 -17.79
C ALA A 67 6.61 20.89 -18.28
N PHE A 68 5.81 21.41 -19.22
CA PHE A 68 4.68 20.67 -19.79
C PHE A 68 5.10 19.55 -20.73
N ALA A 69 6.14 19.73 -21.55
CA ALA A 69 6.65 18.69 -22.42
C ALA A 69 7.19 17.49 -21.61
N THR A 70 7.83 17.74 -20.47
CA THR A 70 8.37 16.70 -19.59
C THR A 70 7.27 15.91 -18.88
N GLU A 71 6.22 16.58 -18.41
CA GLU A 71 5.17 15.95 -17.60
C GLU A 71 4.04 15.32 -18.44
N PHE A 72 3.59 16.02 -19.49
CA PHE A 72 2.41 15.65 -20.27
C PHE A 72 2.73 15.24 -21.71
N GLY A 73 3.99 15.34 -22.14
CA GLY A 73 4.37 15.06 -23.53
C GLY A 73 3.62 15.95 -24.51
N GLU A 74 3.14 15.37 -25.62
CA GLU A 74 2.41 16.08 -26.67
C GLU A 74 1.11 16.74 -26.16
N ALA A 75 0.44 16.12 -25.19
CA ALA A 75 -0.79 16.67 -24.60
C ALA A 75 -0.55 18.02 -23.88
N GLY A 76 0.69 18.29 -23.45
CA GLY A 76 1.07 19.56 -22.84
C GLY A 76 1.07 20.75 -23.80
N ARG A 77 1.00 20.51 -25.12
CA ARG A 77 0.99 21.57 -26.14
C ARG A 77 -0.20 22.49 -25.96
N GLU A 78 -1.38 21.93 -25.71
CA GLU A 78 -2.61 22.72 -25.51
C GLU A 78 -2.47 23.67 -24.32
N TYR A 79 -1.97 23.17 -23.19
CA TYR A 79 -1.68 23.98 -22.01
C TYR A 79 -0.68 25.10 -22.29
N PHE A 80 0.36 24.78 -23.06
CA PHE A 80 1.36 25.77 -23.45
C PHE A 80 0.75 26.89 -24.31
N HIS A 81 -0.09 26.59 -25.29
CA HIS A 81 -0.79 27.61 -26.09
C HIS A 81 -1.74 28.46 -25.23
N ARG A 82 -2.50 27.84 -24.33
CA ARG A 82 -3.47 28.53 -23.46
C ARG A 82 -2.84 29.54 -22.51
N ILE A 83 -1.61 29.28 -22.07
CA ILE A 83 -0.84 30.24 -21.26
C ILE A 83 -0.14 31.26 -22.16
N SER A 84 0.48 30.79 -23.25
CA SER A 84 1.29 31.63 -24.14
C SER A 84 0.49 32.73 -24.82
N ARG A 85 -0.82 32.55 -25.02
CA ARG A 85 -1.70 33.56 -25.65
C ARG A 85 -1.76 34.91 -24.94
N PHE A 86 -1.34 34.98 -23.68
CA PHE A 86 -1.32 36.22 -22.89
C PHE A 86 0.05 36.91 -22.91
N TYR A 87 1.05 36.28 -23.52
CA TYR A 87 2.38 36.86 -23.73
C TYR A 87 2.33 37.91 -24.86
N SER A 88 3.05 39.03 -24.69
CA SER A 88 2.98 40.17 -25.63
C SER A 88 3.42 39.82 -27.05
N ASP A 89 4.38 38.90 -27.19
CA ASP A 89 4.97 38.51 -28.47
C ASP A 89 4.43 37.14 -28.95
N TYR A 90 3.24 36.74 -28.50
CA TYR A 90 2.66 35.45 -28.86
C TYR A 90 2.43 35.32 -30.37
N SER A 91 3.00 34.25 -30.94
CA SER A 91 2.71 33.79 -32.29
C SER A 91 2.47 32.29 -32.26
N ASP A 92 1.34 31.86 -32.83
CA ASP A 92 0.96 30.44 -32.87
C ASP A 92 2.04 29.56 -33.52
N GLY A 93 2.64 30.05 -34.61
CA GLY A 93 3.71 29.36 -35.31
C GLY A 93 5.02 29.31 -34.54
N GLU A 94 5.31 30.30 -33.69
CA GLU A 94 6.50 30.31 -32.84
C GLU A 94 6.32 29.43 -31.60
N CYS A 95 5.14 29.47 -30.99
CA CYS A 95 4.75 28.61 -29.87
C CYS A 95 4.86 27.12 -30.24
N ASN A 96 4.32 26.74 -31.40
CA ASN A 96 4.45 25.38 -31.93
C ASN A 96 5.90 24.96 -32.17
N LYS A 97 6.70 25.81 -32.83
CA LYS A 97 8.14 25.55 -33.06
C LYS A 97 8.91 25.43 -31.75
N GLN A 98 8.55 26.19 -30.74
CA GLN A 98 9.21 26.14 -29.43
C GLN A 98 8.83 24.87 -28.67
N PHE A 99 7.56 24.46 -28.68
CA PHE A 99 7.11 23.23 -28.04
C PHE A 99 7.72 21.98 -28.71
N ASP A 100 7.84 21.97 -30.05
CA ASP A 100 8.53 20.91 -30.79
C ASP A 100 10.00 20.77 -30.38
N LYS A 101 10.67 21.89 -30.10
CA LYS A 101 12.04 21.88 -29.57
C LYS A 101 12.08 21.33 -28.15
N CYS A 102 11.10 21.69 -27.31
CA CYS A 102 10.98 21.19 -25.94
C CYS A 102 10.77 19.67 -25.89
N LEU A 103 9.96 19.10 -26.80
CA LEU A 103 9.73 17.66 -26.90
C LEU A 103 10.97 16.88 -27.40
N LYS A 104 11.78 17.50 -28.27
CA LYS A 104 12.98 16.86 -28.85
C LYS A 104 14.22 16.97 -27.96
N ALA A 105 14.28 17.95 -27.08
CA ALA A 105 15.43 18.22 -26.24
C ALA A 105 15.47 17.29 -25.01
N ARG A 106 16.66 16.79 -24.68
CA ARG A 106 16.92 15.89 -23.53
C ARG A 106 17.47 16.66 -22.31
N GLY A 107 16.98 17.88 -22.10
CA GLY A 107 17.42 18.72 -20.99
C GLY A 107 16.84 18.22 -19.67
N THR A 108 17.68 18.00 -18.67
CA THR A 108 17.26 17.66 -17.30
C THR A 108 17.37 18.90 -16.42
N GLY A 109 16.28 19.31 -15.75
CA GLY A 109 16.34 20.37 -14.73
C GLY A 109 15.07 21.20 -14.56
N VAL A 110 14.20 21.25 -15.57
CA VAL A 110 12.94 21.99 -15.50
C VAL A 110 11.79 21.01 -15.25
N THR A 111 10.98 21.25 -14.23
CA THR A 111 9.87 20.38 -13.81
C THR A 111 8.59 21.19 -13.69
N LEU A 112 7.43 20.54 -13.53
CA LEU A 112 6.14 21.21 -13.34
C LEU A 112 6.13 22.23 -12.16
N LYS A 113 7.06 22.08 -11.20
CA LYS A 113 7.28 23.06 -10.11
C LYS A 113 7.59 24.47 -10.63
N THR A 114 8.26 24.59 -11.77
CA THR A 114 8.59 25.88 -12.39
C THR A 114 7.31 26.62 -12.80
N PHE A 115 6.35 25.92 -13.40
CA PHE A 115 5.03 26.46 -13.74
C PHE A 115 4.28 26.95 -12.49
N PHE A 116 4.21 26.13 -11.44
CA PHE A 116 3.57 26.54 -10.18
C PHE A 116 4.26 27.76 -9.56
N HIS A 117 5.59 27.81 -9.56
CA HIS A 117 6.32 28.96 -9.01
C HIS A 117 6.02 30.26 -9.78
N MET A 118 5.95 30.20 -11.11
CA MET A 118 5.63 31.34 -11.97
C MET A 118 4.19 31.81 -11.78
N ALA A 119 3.24 30.87 -11.74
CA ALA A 119 1.84 31.18 -11.42
C ALA A 119 1.72 31.88 -10.05
N LYS A 120 2.50 31.45 -9.05
CA LYS A 120 2.50 32.05 -7.70
C LYS A 120 3.01 33.48 -7.73
N SER A 121 4.12 33.66 -8.45
CA SER A 121 4.80 34.95 -8.58
C SER A 121 3.95 35.98 -9.32
N ALA A 122 3.11 35.52 -10.25
CA ALA A 122 2.10 36.32 -10.94
C ALA A 122 0.81 36.59 -10.10
N GLY A 123 0.75 36.14 -8.84
CA GLY A 123 -0.41 36.36 -7.97
C GLY A 123 -1.60 35.43 -8.22
N VAL A 124 -1.36 34.27 -8.85
CA VAL A 124 -2.37 33.21 -8.99
C VAL A 124 -2.38 32.36 -7.71
N ASN A 125 -3.57 32.12 -7.16
CA ASN A 125 -3.71 31.19 -6.06
C ASN A 125 -3.51 29.77 -6.59
N ILE A 126 -2.55 29.03 -6.05
CA ILE A 126 -2.22 27.63 -6.44
C ILE A 126 -2.86 26.63 -5.49
N ALA A 127 -3.50 27.08 -4.40
CA ALA A 127 -4.29 26.18 -3.58
C ALA A 127 -5.50 25.70 -4.39
N VAL A 128 -5.36 24.52 -4.97
CA VAL A 128 -6.45 23.72 -5.50
C VAL A 128 -7.06 23.01 -4.29
N LYS A 129 -8.36 23.25 -4.04
CA LYS A 129 -9.07 22.41 -3.06
C LYS A 129 -9.19 21.04 -3.72
N PRO A 130 -8.90 19.93 -3.02
CA PRO A 130 -9.16 18.62 -3.59
C PRO A 130 -10.62 18.57 -4.06
N PRO A 131 -10.92 17.96 -5.22
CA PRO A 131 -12.25 17.92 -5.76
C PRO A 131 -13.23 17.45 -4.67
N LYS A 132 -14.37 18.15 -4.53
CA LYS A 132 -15.44 17.71 -3.64
C LYS A 132 -15.91 16.34 -4.15
N ARG A 133 -15.56 15.27 -3.42
CA ARG A 133 -16.11 13.92 -3.60
C ARG A 133 -17.63 14.02 -3.76
N THR A 134 -18.14 13.77 -4.96
CA THR A 134 -19.56 13.55 -5.21
C THR A 134 -20.01 12.33 -4.41
N GLU A 135 -21.28 12.26 -4.02
CA GLU A 135 -21.81 11.14 -3.21
C GLU A 135 -21.61 9.77 -3.88
N GLU A 136 -21.44 9.75 -5.20
CA GLU A 136 -21.12 8.57 -6.04
C GLU A 136 -19.72 7.97 -5.78
N GLU A 137 -18.82 8.68 -5.10
CA GLU A 137 -17.44 8.21 -4.81
C GLU A 137 -17.27 7.65 -3.39
N ARG A 138 -18.37 7.47 -2.62
CA ARG A 138 -18.30 6.87 -1.28
C ARG A 138 -18.30 5.35 -1.37
N LEU A 139 -17.42 4.72 -0.58
CA LEU A 139 -17.42 3.26 -0.44
C LEU A 139 -18.75 2.81 0.19
N PRO A 140 -19.32 1.68 -0.24
CA PRO A 140 -20.53 1.15 0.36
C PRO A 140 -20.26 0.71 1.81
N TYR A 141 -21.28 0.85 2.66
CA TYR A 141 -21.23 0.38 4.04
C TYR A 141 -21.71 -1.06 4.18
N PHE A 142 -21.24 -1.76 5.22
CA PHE A 142 -21.88 -3.00 5.63
C PHE A 142 -23.33 -2.75 6.07
N PRO A 143 -24.29 -3.61 5.65
CA PRO A 143 -25.66 -3.52 6.13
C PRO A 143 -25.74 -3.67 7.66
N ILE A 144 -26.69 -2.99 8.29
CA ILE A 144 -26.86 -3.06 9.77
C ILE A 144 -27.09 -4.47 10.29
N THR A 145 -27.73 -5.32 9.46
CA THR A 145 -27.97 -6.74 9.76
C THR A 145 -26.68 -7.53 9.97
N VAL A 146 -25.55 -7.11 9.38
CA VAL A 146 -24.24 -7.71 9.66
C VAL A 146 -23.89 -7.49 11.13
N TYR A 147 -23.97 -6.24 11.59
CA TYR A 147 -23.66 -5.85 12.98
C TYR A 147 -24.59 -6.48 13.99
N ASP A 148 -25.88 -6.62 13.65
CA ASP A 148 -26.86 -7.24 14.53
C ASP A 148 -26.55 -8.71 14.81
N ASN A 149 -26.02 -9.41 13.81
CA ASN A 149 -25.69 -10.84 13.83
C ASN A 149 -24.23 -11.15 14.20
N LEU A 150 -23.40 -10.14 14.50
CA LEU A 150 -22.03 -10.38 14.95
C LEU A 150 -22.01 -11.12 16.29
N PRO A 151 -21.02 -12.02 16.51
CA PRO A 151 -20.73 -12.53 17.84
C PRO A 151 -20.50 -11.37 18.83
N LEU A 152 -20.95 -11.54 20.08
CA LEU A 152 -20.89 -10.49 21.12
C LEU A 152 -19.54 -9.79 21.18
N PHE A 153 -18.45 -10.56 21.13
CA PHE A 153 -17.09 -10.03 21.13
C PHE A 153 -16.81 -8.99 20.02
N LEU A 154 -17.20 -9.29 18.78
CA LEU A 154 -17.00 -8.36 17.65
C LEU A 154 -18.03 -7.23 17.67
N LYS A 155 -19.24 -7.51 18.17
CA LYS A 155 -20.31 -6.51 18.30
C LYS A 155 -19.91 -5.42 19.29
N ASP A 156 -19.39 -5.79 20.47
CA ASP A 156 -18.92 -4.87 21.50
C ASP A 156 -17.78 -3.99 20.97
N LEU A 157 -16.87 -4.57 20.20
CA LEU A 157 -15.79 -3.82 19.57
C LEU A 157 -16.30 -2.80 18.55
N CYS A 158 -17.19 -3.20 17.64
CA CYS A 158 -17.75 -2.27 16.65
C CYS A 158 -18.58 -1.16 17.32
N ASN A 159 -19.12 -1.39 18.53
CA ASN A 159 -19.85 -0.39 19.29
C ASN A 159 -18.96 0.68 19.96
N ILE A 160 -17.63 0.55 19.91
CA ILE A 160 -16.69 1.57 20.40
C ILE A 160 -16.87 2.89 19.64
N SER A 161 -17.21 2.82 18.35
CA SER A 161 -17.50 4.01 17.54
C SER A 161 -18.98 4.09 17.17
N THR A 162 -19.45 5.33 17.01
CA THR A 162 -20.77 5.65 16.47
C THR A 162 -20.72 5.99 14.97
N SER A 163 -19.53 6.20 14.40
CA SER A 163 -19.34 6.50 12.98
C SER A 163 -19.46 5.22 12.13
N PRO A 164 -20.32 5.19 11.09
CA PRO A 164 -20.41 4.06 10.17
C PRO A 164 -19.07 3.70 9.52
N ASP A 165 -18.27 4.71 9.13
CA ASP A 165 -16.94 4.49 8.54
C ASP A 165 -16.01 3.75 9.53
N GLU A 166 -16.00 4.18 10.79
CA GLU A 166 -15.14 3.58 11.81
C GLU A 166 -15.63 2.19 12.24
N LYS A 167 -16.95 1.92 12.19
CA LYS A 167 -17.50 0.59 12.42
C LYS A 167 -17.04 -0.42 11.37
N ASP A 168 -17.13 -0.05 10.10
CA ASP A 168 -16.67 -0.87 8.99
C ASP A 168 -15.16 -1.12 9.08
N LEU A 169 -14.38 -0.07 9.38
CA LEU A 169 -12.94 -0.18 9.60
C LEU A 169 -12.58 -1.09 10.78
N LEU A 170 -13.27 -0.96 11.91
CA LEU A 170 -13.06 -1.81 13.08
C LEU A 170 -13.38 -3.27 12.77
N LEU A 171 -14.50 -3.54 12.09
CA LEU A 171 -14.87 -4.91 11.74
C LEU A 171 -13.81 -5.56 10.84
N LEU A 172 -13.41 -4.87 9.75
CA LEU A 172 -12.39 -5.36 8.83
C LEU A 172 -11.03 -5.54 9.53
N GLY A 173 -10.59 -4.52 10.27
CA GLY A 173 -9.32 -4.54 11.01
C GLY A 173 -9.27 -5.68 12.01
N SER A 174 -10.39 -5.98 12.68
CA SER A 174 -10.49 -7.05 13.66
C SER A 174 -10.45 -8.42 13.04
N ILE A 175 -11.21 -8.64 11.98
CA ILE A 175 -11.23 -9.92 11.26
C ILE A 175 -9.82 -10.26 10.78
N VAL A 176 -9.13 -9.31 10.15
CA VAL A 176 -7.76 -9.52 9.66
C VAL A 176 -6.75 -9.69 10.81
N THR A 177 -6.86 -8.91 11.88
CA THR A 177 -5.94 -9.04 13.02
C THR A 177 -6.09 -10.40 13.70
N LEU A 178 -7.32 -10.84 13.96
CA LEU A 178 -7.63 -12.13 14.58
C LEU A 178 -7.23 -13.31 13.70
N SER A 179 -7.24 -13.15 12.37
CA SER A 179 -6.88 -14.18 11.41
C SER A 179 -5.45 -14.73 11.63
N SER A 180 -4.54 -13.88 12.11
CA SER A 180 -3.15 -14.25 12.46
C SER A 180 -3.03 -15.13 13.71
N SER A 181 -4.08 -15.14 14.53
CA SER A 181 -4.08 -15.67 15.90
C SER A 181 -4.97 -16.90 16.06
N MET A 182 -5.49 -17.45 14.96
CA MET A 182 -6.39 -18.61 14.95
C MET A 182 -5.77 -19.80 14.21
N PRO A 183 -4.63 -20.37 14.67
CA PRO A 183 -3.94 -21.45 13.94
C PRO A 183 -4.75 -22.74 13.80
N ASN A 184 -5.77 -22.91 14.65
CA ASN A 184 -6.64 -24.08 14.65
C ASN A 184 -7.87 -23.90 13.74
N VAL A 185 -8.06 -22.72 13.14
CA VAL A 185 -9.14 -22.43 12.20
C VAL A 185 -8.60 -22.55 10.79
N TYR A 186 -9.11 -23.54 10.06
CA TYR A 186 -8.72 -23.81 8.68
C TYR A 186 -9.86 -24.51 7.95
N GLY A 187 -9.84 -24.42 6.63
CA GLY A 187 -10.75 -25.14 5.74
C GLY A 187 -10.01 -26.07 4.78
N TYR A 188 -10.75 -26.83 4.00
CA TYR A 188 -10.23 -27.58 2.86
C TYR A 188 -10.79 -27.00 1.56
N TYR A 189 -9.91 -26.62 0.65
CA TYR A 189 -10.26 -26.12 -0.68
C TYR A 189 -9.39 -26.82 -1.72
N HIS A 190 -10.00 -27.39 -2.77
CA HIS A 190 -9.28 -28.19 -3.79
C HIS A 190 -8.33 -29.24 -3.18
N ASN A 191 -8.81 -29.96 -2.15
CA ASN A 191 -8.05 -30.97 -1.40
C ASN A 191 -6.76 -30.44 -0.73
N ARG A 192 -6.67 -29.13 -0.49
CA ARG A 192 -5.59 -28.48 0.25
C ARG A 192 -6.12 -27.82 1.51
N LYS A 193 -5.34 -27.90 2.58
CA LYS A 193 -5.62 -27.19 3.83
C LYS A 193 -5.33 -25.70 3.62
N VAL A 194 -6.33 -24.86 3.85
CA VAL A 194 -6.23 -23.39 3.72
C VAL A 194 -6.49 -22.72 5.06
N PHE A 195 -5.67 -21.74 5.40
CA PHE A 195 -5.73 -20.96 6.63
C PHE A 195 -6.23 -19.53 6.36
N SER A 196 -6.57 -18.79 7.41
CA SER A 196 -7.04 -17.42 7.32
C SER A 196 -5.91 -16.39 7.12
N ASN A 197 -5.15 -16.53 6.03
CA ASN A 197 -4.09 -15.58 5.66
C ASN A 197 -4.72 -14.36 4.97
N LEU A 198 -5.13 -13.36 5.77
CA LEU A 198 -5.83 -12.18 5.28
C LEU A 198 -4.90 -10.97 5.24
N TYR A 199 -5.11 -10.11 4.24
CA TYR A 199 -4.40 -8.85 4.07
C TYR A 199 -5.42 -7.71 4.02
N LEU A 200 -5.10 -6.60 4.69
CA LEU A 200 -5.90 -5.40 4.69
C LEU A 200 -4.98 -4.20 4.46
N PHE A 201 -5.26 -3.44 3.41
CA PHE A 201 -4.58 -2.17 3.13
C PHE A 201 -5.63 -1.08 3.06
N ILE A 202 -5.52 -0.10 3.94
CA ILE A 202 -6.50 0.98 4.08
C ILE A 202 -5.88 2.29 3.62
N THR A 203 -6.43 2.82 2.54
CA THR A 203 -6.06 4.14 2.02
C THR A 203 -7.07 5.18 2.51
N ALA A 204 -6.61 6.11 3.35
CA ALA A 204 -7.46 7.18 3.87
C ALA A 204 -6.64 8.46 4.05
N GLN A 205 -7.28 9.62 3.84
CA GLN A 205 -6.64 10.92 4.06
C GLN A 205 -6.18 11.08 5.51
N ALA A 206 -5.31 12.06 5.76
CA ALA A 206 -4.99 12.46 7.13
C ALA A 206 -6.29 12.81 7.89
N SER A 207 -6.37 12.39 9.16
CA SER A 207 -7.54 12.62 10.03
C SER A 207 -8.87 11.97 9.60
N ALA A 208 -8.86 11.01 8.65
CA ALA A 208 -10.05 10.28 8.21
C ALA A 208 -10.51 9.14 9.17
N GLY A 209 -10.21 9.23 10.47
CA GLY A 209 -10.65 8.21 11.45
C GLY A 209 -9.82 6.91 11.51
N LYS A 210 -8.81 6.72 10.65
CA LYS A 210 -7.98 5.48 10.63
C LYS A 210 -7.28 5.15 11.96
N GLY A 211 -7.14 6.12 12.86
CA GLY A 211 -6.59 5.91 14.20
C GLY A 211 -7.35 4.87 15.02
N ILE A 212 -8.64 4.66 14.73
CA ILE A 212 -9.48 3.65 15.38
C ILE A 212 -8.93 2.22 15.21
N LEU A 213 -8.18 1.95 14.13
CA LEU A 213 -7.59 0.64 13.86
C LEU A 213 -6.55 0.23 14.91
N THR A 214 -5.96 1.18 15.64
CA THR A 214 -5.00 0.88 16.72
C THR A 214 -5.62 -0.01 17.80
N HIS A 215 -6.94 0.06 18.01
CA HIS A 215 -7.66 -0.85 18.91
C HIS A 215 -7.61 -2.31 18.46
N CYS A 216 -7.52 -2.58 17.14
CA CYS A 216 -7.46 -3.94 16.62
C CYS A 216 -6.18 -4.66 17.08
N ALA A 217 -5.05 -3.95 17.18
CA ALA A 217 -3.81 -4.53 17.68
C ALA A 217 -3.91 -5.02 19.14
N HIS A 218 -4.77 -4.39 19.95
CA HIS A 218 -5.01 -4.82 21.34
C HIS A 218 -5.73 -6.16 21.43
N LEU A 219 -6.47 -6.58 20.40
CA LEU A 219 -7.20 -7.86 20.38
C LEU A 219 -6.25 -9.06 20.53
N VAL A 220 -5.03 -8.92 20.02
CA VAL A 220 -4.01 -9.98 20.03
C VAL A 220 -2.86 -9.69 21.00
N ALA A 221 -2.94 -8.60 21.77
CA ALA A 221 -1.93 -8.25 22.77
C ALA A 221 -1.71 -9.34 23.84
N PRO A 222 -2.74 -10.06 24.34
CA PRO A 222 -2.53 -11.18 25.24
C PRO A 222 -1.68 -12.31 24.62
N ILE A 223 -1.91 -12.61 23.34
CA ILE A 223 -1.16 -13.65 22.61
C ILE A 223 0.29 -13.22 22.39
N GLN A 224 0.49 -11.97 21.97
CA GLN A 224 1.83 -11.38 21.86
C GLN A 224 2.60 -11.46 23.19
N LYS A 225 1.94 -11.12 24.31
CA LYS A 225 2.53 -11.16 25.64
C LYS A 225 2.96 -12.58 26.00
N GLN A 226 2.07 -13.56 25.83
CA GLN A 226 2.38 -14.97 26.09
C GLN A 226 3.58 -15.45 25.25
N MET A 227 3.59 -15.16 23.95
CA MET A 227 4.71 -15.56 23.07
C MET A 227 6.04 -14.96 23.50
N ARG A 228 6.05 -13.69 23.91
CA ARG A 228 7.27 -13.04 24.44
C ARG A 228 7.72 -13.63 25.76
N GLU A 229 6.80 -13.91 26.68
CA GLU A 229 7.11 -14.56 27.95
C GLU A 229 7.74 -15.94 27.73
N GLU A 230 7.17 -16.76 26.83
CA GLU A 230 7.77 -18.03 26.41
C GLU A 230 9.19 -17.83 25.84
N SER A 231 9.39 -16.83 24.97
CA SER A 231 10.71 -16.53 24.40
C SER A 231 11.73 -16.12 25.45
N LEU A 232 11.31 -15.37 26.47
CA LEU A 232 12.18 -14.93 27.57
C LEU A 232 12.61 -16.11 28.45
N VAL A 233 11.68 -17.01 28.76
CA VAL A 233 11.99 -18.22 29.54
C VAL A 233 12.99 -19.10 28.80
N LEU A 234 12.75 -19.38 27.51
CA LEU A 234 13.66 -20.17 26.68
C LEU A 234 15.06 -19.55 26.59
N LYS A 235 15.12 -18.21 26.46
CA LYS A 235 16.40 -17.49 26.41
C LYS A 235 17.16 -17.58 27.73
N ALA A 236 16.48 -17.43 28.87
CA ALA A 236 17.10 -17.55 30.19
C ALA A 236 17.65 -18.97 30.44
N GLU A 237 16.90 -20.00 30.02
CA GLU A 237 17.36 -21.39 30.08
C GLU A 237 18.60 -21.64 29.21
N TYR A 238 18.58 -21.16 27.96
CA TYR A 238 19.75 -21.21 27.07
C TYR A 238 20.96 -20.48 27.65
N GLU A 239 20.78 -19.30 28.26
CA GLU A 239 21.89 -18.57 28.88
C GLU A 239 22.51 -19.36 30.04
N ARG A 240 21.70 -20.04 30.85
CA ARG A 240 22.18 -20.95 31.91
C ARG A 240 22.98 -22.10 31.31
N GLU A 241 22.41 -22.84 30.37
CA GLU A 241 23.07 -23.98 29.71
C GLU A 241 24.36 -23.56 28.99
N TYR A 242 24.34 -22.39 28.36
CA TYR A 242 25.51 -21.87 27.66
C TYR A 242 26.64 -21.54 28.63
N ASN A 243 26.34 -20.98 29.80
CA ASN A 243 27.34 -20.72 30.85
C ASN A 243 27.92 -22.02 31.41
N GLU A 244 27.09 -23.05 31.61
CA GLU A 244 27.53 -24.39 32.01
C GLU A 244 28.44 -25.01 30.94
N TYR A 245 28.03 -24.95 29.67
CA TYR A 245 28.83 -25.39 28.53
C TYR A 245 30.20 -24.71 28.47
N LEU A 246 30.28 -23.39 28.70
CA LEU A 246 31.57 -22.68 28.71
C LEU A 246 32.52 -23.20 29.79
N ASN A 247 32.00 -23.65 30.93
CA ASN A 247 32.80 -24.26 32.00
C ASN A 247 33.22 -25.70 31.65
N ILE A 248 32.32 -26.50 31.08
CA ILE A 248 32.60 -27.88 30.65
C ILE A 248 33.61 -27.88 29.50
N ARG A 249 33.47 -26.99 28.52
CA ARG A 249 34.35 -26.91 27.33
C ARG A 249 35.82 -26.68 27.68
N LYS A 250 36.10 -25.98 28.80
CA LYS A 250 37.48 -25.81 29.31
C LYS A 250 38.13 -27.15 29.68
N LYS A 251 37.33 -28.13 30.12
CA LYS A 251 37.79 -29.47 30.54
C LYS A 251 37.59 -30.53 29.44
N ASN A 252 36.57 -30.38 28.61
CA ASN A 252 36.25 -31.26 27.50
C ASN A 252 35.98 -30.45 26.22
N PRO A 253 36.97 -30.31 25.32
CA PRO A 253 36.80 -29.57 24.07
C PRO A 253 35.71 -30.13 23.14
N ALA A 254 35.32 -31.40 23.30
CA ALA A 254 34.27 -32.06 22.53
C ALA A 254 32.87 -31.91 23.15
N ALA A 255 32.72 -31.09 24.21
CA ALA A 255 31.41 -30.80 24.79
C ALA A 255 30.46 -30.21 23.73
N GLU A 256 29.22 -30.67 23.72
CA GLU A 256 28.22 -30.19 22.78
C GLU A 256 27.75 -28.78 23.15
N LYS A 257 27.73 -27.89 22.16
CA LYS A 257 27.26 -26.51 22.35
C LYS A 257 25.73 -26.50 22.36
N PRO A 258 25.07 -25.90 23.38
CA PRO A 258 23.62 -25.80 23.38
C PRO A 258 23.12 -25.01 22.17
N GLN A 259 21.97 -25.40 21.66
CA GLN A 259 21.35 -24.76 20.50
C GLN A 259 20.64 -23.48 20.92
N ARG A 260 20.69 -22.45 20.06
CA ARG A 260 19.98 -21.20 20.32
C ARG A 260 18.46 -21.46 20.25
N PRO A 261 17.69 -20.99 21.24
CA PRO A 261 16.25 -21.18 21.23
C PRO A 261 15.59 -20.31 20.14
N PRO A 262 14.40 -20.70 19.66
CA PRO A 262 13.62 -19.90 18.73
C PRO A 262 13.16 -18.59 19.37
N GLU A 263 13.12 -17.51 18.59
CA GLU A 263 12.56 -16.23 19.03
C GLU A 263 11.06 -16.19 18.73
N LYS A 264 10.24 -15.97 19.76
CA LYS A 264 8.78 -16.00 19.62
C LYS A 264 8.16 -14.62 19.82
N MET A 265 7.50 -14.10 18.78
CA MET A 265 6.65 -12.91 18.86
C MET A 265 5.66 -12.86 17.70
N LEU A 266 4.39 -12.55 17.98
CA LEU A 266 3.33 -12.46 16.97
C LEU A 266 3.53 -11.27 16.03
N PHE A 267 3.77 -10.07 16.58
CA PHE A 267 3.99 -8.87 15.77
C PHE A 267 5.35 -8.94 15.10
N ILE A 268 5.37 -8.92 13.78
CA ILE A 268 6.59 -8.84 12.97
C ILE A 268 6.73 -7.40 12.46
N PRO A 269 7.82 -6.69 12.80
CA PRO A 269 8.05 -5.33 12.30
C PRO A 269 8.20 -5.31 10.77
N ALA A 270 7.56 -4.35 10.09
CA ALA A 270 7.65 -4.25 8.63
C ALA A 270 9.05 -3.84 8.12
N ASN A 271 9.85 -3.19 8.96
CA ASN A 271 11.23 -2.80 8.65
C ASN A 271 12.24 -3.96 8.82
N ASN A 272 11.78 -5.19 9.03
CA ASN A 272 12.65 -6.35 9.17
C ASN A 272 13.16 -6.83 7.80
N SER A 273 14.34 -7.48 7.80
CA SER A 273 14.86 -8.15 6.61
C SER A 273 14.00 -9.35 6.21
N ALA A 274 14.03 -9.74 4.94
CA ALA A 274 13.32 -10.93 4.46
C ALA A 274 13.75 -12.20 5.22
N ALA A 275 15.04 -12.34 5.52
CA ALA A 275 15.56 -13.44 6.33
C ALA A 275 15.00 -13.43 7.76
N GLY A 276 14.91 -12.26 8.39
CA GLY A 276 14.35 -12.10 9.73
C GLY A 276 12.85 -12.41 9.78
N VAL A 277 12.08 -11.93 8.80
CA VAL A 277 10.65 -12.23 8.68
C VAL A 277 10.43 -13.74 8.55
N LEU A 278 11.17 -14.40 7.65
CA LEU A 278 11.04 -15.84 7.42
C LEU A 278 11.50 -16.66 8.63
N GLN A 279 12.54 -16.22 9.35
CA GLN A 279 12.96 -16.86 10.58
C GLN A 279 11.89 -16.75 11.66
N LEU A 280 11.34 -15.56 11.90
CA LEU A 280 10.29 -15.37 12.90
C LEU A 280 9.04 -16.18 12.56
N LEU A 281 8.64 -16.22 11.29
CA LEU A 281 7.54 -17.08 10.84
C LEU A 281 7.85 -18.55 11.12
N HIS A 282 9.06 -19.02 10.83
CA HIS A 282 9.47 -20.40 11.12
C HIS A 282 9.42 -20.71 12.62
N ASP A 283 10.02 -19.86 13.44
CA ASP A 283 10.07 -19.97 14.90
C ASP A 283 8.67 -19.93 15.53
N ASN A 284 7.74 -19.21 14.90
CA ASN A 284 6.34 -19.11 15.31
C ASN A 284 5.42 -20.18 14.67
N ASN A 285 5.96 -21.18 13.96
CA ASN A 285 5.18 -22.21 13.25
C ASN A 285 4.22 -21.65 12.18
N GLY A 286 4.68 -20.69 11.40
CA GLY A 286 3.92 -20.04 10.32
C GLY A 286 2.98 -18.93 10.77
N ARG A 287 3.02 -18.53 12.05
CA ARG A 287 2.17 -17.46 12.60
C ARG A 287 2.90 -16.12 12.64
N GLY A 288 2.23 -15.06 12.22
CA GLY A 288 2.78 -13.72 12.28
C GLY A 288 1.75 -12.67 11.89
N LEU A 289 1.93 -11.46 12.42
CA LEU A 289 1.11 -10.30 12.13
C LEU A 289 2.01 -9.10 11.84
N MET A 290 1.90 -8.52 10.66
CA MET A 290 2.44 -7.19 10.40
C MET A 290 1.30 -6.18 10.51
N PHE A 291 1.45 -5.21 11.40
CA PHE A 291 0.44 -4.19 11.67
C PHE A 291 1.12 -2.82 11.70
N GLU A 292 1.06 -2.09 10.59
CA GLU A 292 1.69 -0.78 10.44
C GLU A 292 0.63 0.28 10.17
N THR A 293 0.76 1.44 10.80
CA THR A 293 -0.12 2.59 10.57
C THR A 293 0.25 3.37 9.31
N GLU A 294 1.50 3.22 8.85
CA GLU A 294 2.06 3.91 7.69
C GLU A 294 2.51 2.90 6.65
N GLY A 295 1.80 2.86 5.52
CA GLY A 295 2.12 1.95 4.41
C GLY A 295 3.50 2.21 3.79
N ASP A 296 4.02 3.43 3.93
CA ASP A 296 5.32 3.83 3.42
C ASP A 296 6.45 2.97 4.00
N THR A 297 6.38 2.58 5.29
CA THR A 297 7.37 1.68 5.91
C THR A 297 7.52 0.37 5.13
N MET A 298 6.41 -0.27 4.77
CA MET A 298 6.44 -1.48 3.93
C MET A 298 6.91 -1.18 2.50
N ALA A 299 6.47 -0.06 1.91
CA ALA A 299 6.85 0.31 0.56
C ALA A 299 8.37 0.57 0.43
N TYR A 300 9.00 1.19 1.44
CA TYR A 300 10.44 1.35 1.51
C TYR A 300 11.15 0.01 1.67
N THR A 301 10.66 -0.87 2.57
CA THR A 301 11.25 -2.19 2.78
C THR A 301 11.22 -3.04 1.51
N PHE A 302 10.13 -3.03 0.74
CA PHE A 302 10.05 -3.78 -0.53
C PHE A 302 10.98 -3.27 -1.62
N LYS A 303 11.38 -2.00 -1.58
CA LYS A 303 12.37 -1.42 -2.50
C LYS A 303 13.82 -1.76 -2.11
N SER A 304 14.04 -2.25 -0.90
CA SER A 304 15.37 -2.60 -0.41
C SER A 304 15.81 -4.01 -0.84
N ASP A 305 17.10 -4.19 -1.09
CA ASP A 305 17.67 -5.48 -1.52
C ASP A 305 17.50 -6.58 -0.45
N TYR A 306 17.51 -6.21 0.83
CA TYR A 306 17.48 -7.15 1.96
C TYR A 306 16.07 -7.35 2.56
N GLY A 307 15.11 -6.50 2.19
CA GLY A 307 13.75 -6.48 2.74
C GLY A 307 12.66 -6.97 1.79
N ASN A 308 13.00 -7.39 0.56
CA ASN A 308 11.98 -7.84 -0.39
C ASN A 308 11.42 -9.25 -0.06
N TYR A 309 10.49 -9.31 0.88
CA TYR A 309 9.70 -10.51 1.21
C TYR A 309 8.33 -10.55 0.50
N SER A 310 8.13 -9.78 -0.57
CA SER A 310 6.87 -9.75 -1.34
C SER A 310 6.48 -11.13 -1.90
N ASP A 311 7.46 -11.95 -2.26
CA ASP A 311 7.27 -13.33 -2.71
C ASP A 311 6.69 -14.22 -1.60
N ALA A 312 7.15 -14.03 -0.36
CA ALA A 312 6.63 -14.76 0.79
C ALA A 312 5.15 -14.44 1.04
N PHE A 313 4.73 -13.18 0.87
CA PHE A 313 3.32 -12.78 1.00
C PHE A 313 2.44 -13.41 -0.07
N ARG A 314 2.88 -13.41 -1.33
CA ARG A 314 2.16 -14.08 -2.42
C ARG A 314 2.00 -15.58 -2.16
N LYS A 315 3.07 -16.24 -1.73
CA LYS A 315 3.03 -17.66 -1.34
C LYS A 315 2.12 -17.93 -0.15
N ALA A 316 2.17 -17.08 0.88
CA ALA A 316 1.28 -17.19 2.03
C ALA A 316 -0.19 -17.03 1.62
N PHE A 317 -0.51 -16.08 0.75
CA PHE A 317 -1.87 -15.90 0.22
C PHE A 317 -2.38 -17.13 -0.54
N HIS A 318 -1.52 -17.76 -1.35
CA HIS A 318 -1.84 -18.98 -2.10
C HIS A 318 -1.69 -20.28 -1.30
N HIS A 319 -1.40 -20.19 0.01
CA HIS A 319 -1.12 -21.34 0.88
C HIS A 319 -0.02 -22.26 0.35
N GLU A 320 0.99 -21.69 -0.29
CA GLU A 320 2.16 -22.39 -0.81
C GLU A 320 3.26 -22.51 0.25
N THR A 321 4.04 -23.59 0.18
CA THR A 321 5.21 -23.76 1.04
C THR A 321 6.29 -22.75 0.66
N ILE A 322 6.70 -21.91 1.62
CA ILE A 322 7.84 -21.03 1.46
C ILE A 322 9.12 -21.83 1.71
N ARG A 323 9.95 -21.97 0.68
CA ARG A 323 11.28 -22.61 0.79
C ARG A 323 12.35 -21.54 0.92
N TYR A 324 13.17 -21.64 1.95
CA TYR A 324 14.24 -20.71 2.24
C TYR A 324 15.46 -21.48 2.76
N TYR A 325 16.63 -21.24 2.18
CA TYR A 325 17.89 -21.78 2.67
C TYR A 325 18.64 -20.69 3.43
N ARG A 326 18.92 -20.95 4.71
CA ARG A 326 19.74 -20.07 5.53
C ARG A 326 21.13 -20.68 5.66
N LYS A 327 22.17 -19.91 5.34
CA LYS A 327 23.53 -20.25 5.76
C LYS A 327 23.60 -20.06 7.28
N THR A 328 23.64 -21.16 8.02
CA THR A 328 23.77 -21.21 9.49
C THR A 328 25.19 -20.96 9.94
#